data_AF-A0A4U7EE62-F1
#
_entry.id   AF-A0A4U7EE62-F1
#
_cell.length_a   1.000
_cell.length_b   1.000
_cell.length_c   1.000
_cell.angle_alpha   90.00
_cell.angle_beta   90.00
_cell.angle_gamma   90.00
#
_symmetry.space_group_name_H-M   'P 1'
#
loop_
_entity.id
_entity.type
_entity.pdbx_description
1 polymer ?
#
loop_
_entity_poly.entity_id
_entity_poly.type
_entity_poly.pdbx_seq_one_letter_code
_entity_poly.pdbx_strand_id
1 'polypeptide(L)'
;GDLELVDEWVLSRLQSVETEVADAWDDYRVSDAVNAVIEFVTQDVSRFYVKAVRDRMWEETDSPSKRGAYATLATVLDEVIRLLAPIAPYLTERMYQRLDGEATTVHALSYPEPDADLRDDDLERDVAAFRDIEEAAANARQQAGRKLRWPVPRVVVET
;
A
#
# COMPACT_ATOMS: atom_id res chain seq x y z
N GLY A 1 16.75 0.64 -4.47
CA GLY A 1 16.79 1.98 -5.10
C GLY A 1 16.75 3.00 -3.99
N ASP A 2 16.58 4.27 -4.32
CA ASP A 2 16.35 5.29 -3.31
C ASP A 2 14.85 5.34 -3.03
N LEU A 3 14.48 5.26 -1.75
CA LEU A 3 13.09 5.38 -1.31
C LEU A 3 12.71 6.84 -1.20
N GLU A 4 11.47 7.15 -1.55
CA GLU A 4 10.83 8.43 -1.24
C GLU A 4 9.78 8.24 -0.14
N LEU A 5 9.33 9.33 0.49
CA LEU A 5 8.38 9.32 1.60
C LEU A 5 7.13 8.46 1.36
N VAL A 6 6.63 8.40 0.12
CA VAL A 6 5.46 7.57 -0.21
C VAL A 6 5.77 6.07 -0.21
N ASP A 7 7.01 5.69 -0.52
CA ASP A 7 7.49 4.32 -0.47
C ASP A 7 7.66 3.88 0.98
N GLU A 8 8.31 4.73 1.78
CA GLU A 8 8.49 4.54 3.23
C GLU A 8 7.12 4.42 3.92
N TRP A 9 6.16 5.27 3.54
CA TRP A 9 4.81 5.23 4.08
C TRP A 9 4.08 3.91 3.78
N VAL A 10 4.12 3.42 2.54
CA VAL A 10 3.39 2.19 2.20
C VAL A 10 4.04 0.97 2.86
N LEU A 11 5.35 0.98 3.06
CA LEU A 11 6.06 -0.05 3.83
C LEU A 11 5.70 0.00 5.31
N SER A 12 5.59 1.19 5.92
CA SER A 12 5.08 1.34 7.29
C SER A 12 3.66 0.82 7.43
N ARG A 13 2.76 1.20 6.51
CA ARG A 13 1.38 0.71 6.48
C ARG A 13 1.31 -0.81 6.39
N LEU A 14 2.21 -1.44 5.63
CA LEU A 14 2.30 -2.89 5.56
C LEU A 14 2.61 -3.50 6.93
N GLN A 15 3.55 -2.94 7.69
CA GLN A 15 3.86 -3.41 9.05
C GLN A 15 2.67 -3.28 10.00
N SER A 16 1.93 -2.18 9.89
CA SER A 16 0.68 -1.97 10.64
C SER A 16 -0.38 -3.03 10.30
N VAL A 17 -0.54 -3.36 9.02
CA VAL A 17 -1.49 -4.39 8.55
C VAL A 17 -1.06 -5.79 8.98
N GLU A 18 0.24 -6.10 8.95
CA GLU A 18 0.76 -7.38 9.45
C GLU A 18 0.50 -7.55 10.95
N THR A 19 0.64 -6.48 11.73
CA THR A 19 0.28 -6.46 13.14
C THR A 19 -1.21 -6.75 13.33
N GLU A 20 -2.09 -6.04 12.60
CA GLU A 20 -3.55 -6.25 12.66
C GLU A 20 -3.95 -7.69 12.26
N VAL A 21 -3.29 -8.24 11.25
CA VAL A 21 -3.51 -9.61 10.79
C VAL A 21 -3.05 -10.63 11.84
N ALA A 22 -1.87 -10.44 12.44
CA ALA A 22 -1.36 -11.31 13.50
C ALA A 22 -2.32 -11.34 14.70
N ASP A 23 -2.73 -10.18 15.20
CA ASP A 23 -3.69 -10.06 16.30
C ASP A 23 -5.03 -10.75 15.98
N ALA A 24 -5.53 -10.57 14.76
CA ALA A 24 -6.76 -11.20 14.32
C ALA A 24 -6.63 -12.74 14.19
N TRP A 25 -5.48 -13.26 13.77
CA TRP A 25 -5.22 -14.70 13.76
C TRP A 25 -5.15 -15.30 15.16
N ASP A 26 -4.49 -14.62 16.10
CA ASP A 26 -4.38 -15.04 17.50
C ASP A 26 -5.75 -15.14 18.18
N ASP A 27 -6.68 -14.25 17.80
CA ASP A 27 -8.06 -14.25 18.28
C ASP A 27 -9.02 -15.14 17.45
N TYR A 28 -8.52 -15.90 16.46
CA TYR A 28 -9.32 -16.67 15.51
C TYR A 28 -10.35 -15.85 14.70
N ARG A 29 -10.11 -14.55 14.53
CA ARG A 29 -10.93 -13.60 13.77
C ARG A 29 -10.48 -13.51 12.30
N VAL A 30 -10.53 -14.63 11.59
CA VAL A 30 -10.03 -14.74 10.20
C VAL A 30 -10.66 -13.71 9.25
N SER A 31 -11.95 -13.38 9.44
CA SER A 31 -12.61 -12.35 8.63
C SER A 31 -11.99 -10.96 8.81
N ASP A 32 -11.56 -10.61 10.03
CA ASP A 32 -10.93 -9.33 10.31
C ASP A 32 -9.55 -9.26 9.67
N ALA A 33 -8.74 -10.33 9.78
CA ALA A 33 -7.46 -10.46 9.10
C ALA A 33 -7.58 -10.26 7.58
N VAL A 34 -8.54 -10.94 6.95
CA VAL A 34 -8.78 -10.81 5.50
C VAL A 34 -9.19 -9.37 5.15
N ASN A 35 -10.08 -8.77 5.93
CA ASN A 35 -10.54 -7.42 5.68
C ASN A 35 -9.40 -6.40 5.77
N ALA A 36 -8.51 -6.51 6.76
CA ALA A 36 -7.35 -5.64 6.90
C ALA A 36 -6.46 -5.67 5.64
N VAL A 37 -6.14 -6.87 5.14
CA VAL A 37 -5.32 -7.02 3.92
C VAL A 37 -6.03 -6.46 2.69
N ILE A 38 -7.33 -6.74 2.52
CA ILE A 38 -8.10 -6.25 1.37
C ILE A 38 -8.25 -4.73 1.41
N GLU A 39 -8.46 -4.15 2.59
CA GLU A 39 -8.53 -2.71 2.78
C GLU A 39 -7.19 -2.06 2.43
N PHE A 40 -6.08 -2.59 2.92
CA PHE A 40 -4.73 -2.12 2.57
C PHE A 40 -4.47 -2.15 1.07
N VAL A 41 -4.72 -3.29 0.41
CA VAL A 41 -4.49 -3.44 -1.04
C VAL A 41 -5.36 -2.47 -1.85
N THR A 42 -6.61 -2.26 -1.43
CA THR A 42 -7.56 -1.42 -2.19
C THR A 42 -7.39 0.07 -1.91
N GLN A 43 -7.26 0.48 -0.64
CA GLN A 43 -7.18 1.86 -0.22
C GLN A 43 -5.76 2.41 -0.30
N ASP A 44 -4.79 1.71 0.27
CA ASP A 44 -3.44 2.25 0.43
C ASP A 44 -2.61 1.99 -0.82
N VAL A 45 -2.58 0.75 -1.29
CA VAL A 45 -1.76 0.37 -2.45
C VAL A 45 -2.39 0.86 -3.75
N SER A 46 -3.60 0.40 -4.09
CA SER A 46 -4.19 0.64 -5.41
C SER A 46 -4.66 2.08 -5.62
N ARG A 47 -5.43 2.65 -4.68
CA ARG A 47 -6.01 3.99 -4.83
C ARG A 47 -4.99 5.11 -4.61
N PHE A 48 -3.98 4.91 -3.78
CA PHE A 48 -3.06 5.97 -3.39
C PHE A 48 -1.62 5.72 -3.86
N TYR A 49 -0.93 4.69 -3.36
CA TYR A 49 0.48 4.47 -3.65
C TYR A 49 0.76 4.35 -5.15
N VAL A 50 0.06 3.46 -5.87
CA VAL A 50 0.24 3.26 -7.32
C VAL A 50 -0.01 4.55 -8.11
N LYS A 51 -0.94 5.40 -7.66
CA LYS A 51 -1.20 6.69 -8.29
C LYS A 51 -0.07 7.68 -8.01
N ALA A 52 0.46 7.70 -6.80
CA ALA A 52 1.53 8.60 -6.38
C ALA A 52 2.87 8.29 -7.07
N VAL A 53 3.21 7.01 -7.25
CA VAL A 53 4.49 6.61 -7.85
C VAL A 53 4.45 6.44 -9.37
N ARG A 54 3.29 6.64 -10.01
CA ARG A 54 3.09 6.40 -11.44
C ARG A 54 4.10 7.12 -12.33
N ASP A 55 4.34 8.39 -12.05
CA ASP A 55 5.25 9.21 -12.87
C ASP A 55 6.68 8.71 -12.75
N ARG A 56 7.13 8.33 -11.54
CA ARG A 56 8.44 7.73 -11.26
C ARG A 56 8.62 6.39 -11.98
N MET A 57 7.59 5.55 -11.98
CA MET A 57 7.65 4.26 -12.69
C MET A 57 7.77 4.47 -14.20
N TRP A 58 7.15 5.51 -14.76
CA TRP A 58 7.07 5.77 -16.20
C TRP A 58 8.25 6.59 -16.73
N GLU A 59 9.22 6.95 -15.89
CA GLU A 59 10.47 7.56 -16.33
C GLU A 59 11.17 6.68 -17.37
N GLU A 60 11.66 7.27 -18.46
CA GLU A 60 12.40 6.54 -19.49
C GLU A 60 13.76 6.05 -18.97
N THR A 61 14.36 6.82 -18.06
CA THR A 61 15.68 6.51 -17.46
C THR A 61 15.52 5.53 -16.30
N ASP A 62 16.48 4.61 -16.15
CA ASP A 62 16.54 3.72 -15.00
C ASP A 62 17.12 4.43 -13.75
N SER A 63 16.32 5.32 -13.16
CA SER A 63 16.73 6.12 -12.00
C SER A 63 16.73 5.31 -10.70
N PRO A 64 17.53 5.71 -9.68
CA PRO A 64 17.45 5.12 -8.35
C PRO A 64 16.05 5.19 -7.73
N SER A 65 15.34 6.30 -7.94
CA SER A 65 13.97 6.52 -7.47
C SER A 65 12.97 5.57 -8.15
N LYS A 66 13.08 5.38 -9.47
CA LYS A 66 12.29 4.38 -10.21
C LYS A 66 12.50 2.98 -9.64
N ARG A 67 13.75 2.57 -9.44
CA ARG A 67 14.09 1.27 -8.82
C ARG A 67 13.57 1.15 -7.39
N GLY A 68 13.51 2.24 -6.63
CA GLY A 68 12.89 2.31 -5.30
C GLY A 68 11.40 1.98 -5.34
N ALA A 69 10.65 2.65 -6.23
CA ALA A 69 9.21 2.41 -6.40
C ALA A 69 8.90 0.96 -6.83
N TYR A 70 9.66 0.41 -7.79
CA TYR A 70 9.50 -0.98 -8.24
C TYR A 70 9.83 -1.98 -7.13
N ALA A 71 10.93 -1.79 -6.39
CA ALA A 71 11.32 -2.67 -5.30
C ALA A 71 10.24 -2.68 -4.21
N THR A 72 9.77 -1.50 -3.81
CA THR A 72 8.71 -1.33 -2.82
C THR A 72 7.42 -2.03 -3.24
N LEU A 73 6.98 -1.83 -4.50
CA LEU A 73 5.78 -2.50 -4.99
C LEU A 73 5.94 -4.03 -5.05
N ALA A 74 7.14 -4.52 -5.41
CA ALA A 74 7.43 -5.95 -5.42
C ALA A 74 7.36 -6.55 -4.00
N THR A 75 7.97 -5.88 -3.01
CA THR A 75 7.90 -6.28 -1.59
C THR A 75 6.45 -6.33 -1.11
N VAL A 76 5.68 -5.23 -1.31
CA VAL A 76 4.28 -5.15 -0.91
C VAL A 76 3.44 -6.27 -1.54
N LEU A 77 3.66 -6.57 -2.82
CA LEU A 77 2.92 -7.63 -3.51
C LEU A 77 3.29 -9.03 -3.00
N ASP A 78 4.58 -9.30 -2.75
CA ASP A 78 5.02 -10.59 -2.21
C ASP A 78 4.41 -10.86 -0.83
N GLU A 79 4.49 -9.87 0.08
CA GLU A 79 3.96 -10.01 1.44
C GLU A 79 2.44 -10.14 1.45
N VAL A 80 1.71 -9.35 0.65
CA VAL A 80 0.26 -9.51 0.48
C VAL A 80 -0.10 -10.90 -0.04
N ILE A 81 0.65 -11.43 -1.01
CA ILE A 81 0.44 -12.78 -1.55
C ILE A 81 0.61 -13.83 -0.44
N ARG A 82 1.63 -13.69 0.41
CA ARG A 82 1.91 -14.60 1.53
C ARG A 82 0.87 -14.46 2.65
N LEU A 83 0.45 -13.24 3.00
CA LEU A 83 -0.60 -12.98 3.98
C LEU A 83 -1.92 -13.64 3.58
N LEU A 84 -2.28 -13.59 2.29
CA LEU A 84 -3.50 -14.19 1.75
C LEU A 84 -3.37 -15.70 1.48
N ALA A 85 -2.17 -16.28 1.51
CA ALA A 85 -1.94 -17.66 1.11
C ALA A 85 -2.77 -18.70 1.90
N PRO A 86 -2.95 -18.58 3.23
CA PRO A 86 -3.82 -19.49 3.98
C PRO A 86 -5.30 -19.42 3.58
N ILE A 87 -5.74 -18.30 3.00
CA ILE A 87 -7.15 -18.02 2.69
C ILE A 87 -7.47 -18.33 1.22
N ALA A 88 -6.58 -17.96 0.30
CA ALA A 88 -6.80 -18.04 -1.15
C ALA A 88 -5.69 -18.83 -1.88
N PRO A 89 -5.38 -20.07 -1.46
CA PRO A 89 -4.15 -20.79 -1.81
C PRO A 89 -3.89 -20.90 -3.32
N TYR A 90 -4.91 -21.23 -4.12
CA TYR A 90 -4.73 -21.37 -5.56
C TYR A 90 -4.45 -20.04 -6.28
N LEU A 91 -5.05 -18.95 -5.79
CA LEU A 91 -4.87 -17.63 -6.39
C LEU A 91 -3.48 -17.10 -6.04
N THR A 92 -3.11 -17.16 -4.77
CA THR A 92 -1.82 -16.70 -4.26
C THR A 92 -0.67 -17.53 -4.83
N GLU A 93 -0.82 -18.85 -4.96
CA GLU A 93 0.19 -19.70 -5.64
C GLU A 93 0.40 -19.24 -7.09
N ARG A 94 -0.68 -19.02 -7.85
CA ARG A 94 -0.56 -18.57 -9.24
C ARG A 94 0.05 -17.17 -9.35
N MET A 95 -0.20 -16.29 -8.39
CA MET A 95 0.38 -14.95 -8.34
C MET A 95 1.87 -15.01 -8.00
N TYR A 96 2.23 -15.76 -6.95
CA TYR A 96 3.61 -15.98 -6.50
C TYR A 96 4.49 -16.52 -7.63
N GLN A 97 4.06 -17.59 -8.31
CA GLN A 97 4.79 -18.22 -9.41
C GLN A 97 5.01 -17.29 -10.62
N ARG A 98 4.29 -16.16 -10.71
CA ARG A 98 4.47 -15.16 -11.77
C ARG A 98 5.30 -13.96 -11.33
N LEU A 99 5.35 -13.69 -10.03
CA LEU A 99 6.05 -12.55 -9.48
C LEU A 99 7.52 -12.89 -9.20
N ASP A 100 7.73 -13.97 -8.45
CA ASP A 100 9.04 -14.44 -7.99
C ASP A 100 9.25 -15.90 -8.45
N GLY A 101 8.53 -16.84 -7.84
CA GLY A 101 8.55 -18.26 -8.22
C GLY A 101 9.89 -18.96 -7.95
N GLU A 102 10.77 -18.38 -7.12
CA GLU A 102 12.05 -19.01 -6.78
C GLU A 102 11.85 -20.26 -5.91
N ALA A 103 10.91 -20.21 -4.96
CA ALA A 103 10.48 -21.37 -4.20
C ALA A 103 9.47 -22.22 -4.96
N THR A 104 9.39 -23.52 -4.62
CA THR A 104 8.45 -24.45 -5.27
C THR A 104 6.98 -24.06 -5.08
N THR A 105 6.64 -23.41 -3.98
CA THR A 105 5.28 -22.98 -3.65
C THR A 105 5.32 -21.83 -2.64
N VAL A 106 4.34 -20.93 -2.70
CA VAL A 106 4.18 -19.85 -1.70
C VAL A 106 4.01 -20.42 -0.29
N HIS A 107 3.45 -21.63 -0.17
CA HIS A 107 3.20 -22.31 1.10
C HIS A 107 4.47 -22.86 1.77
N ALA A 108 5.62 -22.79 1.10
CA ALA A 108 6.92 -23.15 1.68
C ALA A 108 7.68 -21.93 2.23
N LEU A 109 7.17 -20.72 1.99
CA LEU A 109 7.74 -19.49 2.53
C LEU A 109 7.30 -19.28 3.98
N SER A 110 8.09 -18.52 4.74
CA SER A 110 7.67 -18.06 6.06
C SER A 110 6.38 -17.24 5.95
N TYR A 111 5.59 -17.20 7.01
CA TYR A 111 4.51 -16.21 7.08
C TYR A 111 5.13 -14.81 7.33
N PRO A 112 4.59 -13.73 6.77
CA PRO A 112 5.09 -12.38 7.04
C PRO A 112 4.88 -11.98 8.50
N GLU A 113 5.83 -11.25 9.06
CA GLU A 113 5.86 -10.81 10.46
C GLU A 113 6.28 -9.33 10.50
N PRO A 114 5.63 -8.50 11.33
CA PRO A 114 5.87 -7.05 11.34
C PRO A 114 7.29 -6.72 11.78
N ASP A 115 7.96 -5.88 10.99
CA ASP A 115 9.26 -5.31 11.28
C ASP A 115 9.11 -3.90 11.88
N ALA A 116 9.47 -3.76 13.15
CA ALA A 116 9.39 -2.49 13.88
C ALA A 116 10.32 -1.40 13.29
N ASP A 117 11.40 -1.78 12.61
CA ASP A 117 12.34 -0.82 12.01
C ASP A 117 11.76 -0.14 10.75
N LEU A 118 10.73 -0.75 10.14
CA LEU A 118 10.03 -0.21 8.98
C LEU A 118 8.75 0.56 9.35
N ARG A 119 8.38 0.58 10.64
CA ARG A 119 7.16 1.23 11.13
C ARG A 119 7.42 2.66 11.57
N ASP A 120 6.67 3.60 11.00
CA ASP A 120 6.68 5.02 11.32
C ASP A 120 5.24 5.54 11.49
N ASP A 121 4.75 5.50 12.74
CA ASP A 121 3.39 5.96 13.05
C ASP A 121 3.20 7.47 12.85
N ASP A 122 4.28 8.27 12.91
CA ASP A 122 4.21 9.71 12.67
C ASP A 122 3.95 9.97 11.18
N LEU A 123 4.70 9.29 10.30
CA LEU A 123 4.50 9.34 8.86
C LEU A 123 3.12 8.84 8.44
N GLU A 124 2.63 7.75 9.04
CA GLU A 124 1.27 7.26 8.78
C GLU A 124 0.21 8.31 9.12
N ARG A 125 0.35 9.01 10.26
CA ARG A 125 -0.57 10.08 10.67
C ARG A 125 -0.50 11.30 9.76
N ASP A 126 0.69 11.71 9.37
CA ASP A 126 0.88 12.84 8.46
C ASP A 126 0.25 12.57 7.08
N VAL A 127 0.45 11.37 6.54
CA VAL A 127 -0.16 10.98 5.26
C VAL A 127 -1.67 10.81 5.39
N ALA A 128 -2.19 10.33 6.51
CA ALA A 128 -3.63 10.29 6.75
C ALA A 128 -4.24 11.70 6.72
N ALA A 129 -3.65 12.66 7.44
CA ALA A 129 -4.09 14.05 7.44
C ALA A 129 -4.01 14.68 6.04
N PHE A 130 -2.97 14.39 5.28
CA PHE A 130 -2.84 14.83 3.88
C PHE A 130 -3.98 14.27 3.00
N ARG A 131 -4.32 12.99 3.17
CA ARG A 131 -5.40 12.34 2.40
C ARG A 131 -6.77 12.91 2.75
N ASP A 132 -7.02 13.23 4.01
CA ASP A 132 -8.25 13.91 4.45
C ASP A 132 -8.41 15.29 3.78
N ILE A 133 -7.31 16.05 3.67
CA ILE A 133 -7.29 17.33 2.98
C ILE A 133 -7.59 17.16 1.48
N GLU A 134 -6.96 16.20 0.81
CA GLU A 134 -7.20 15.89 -0.61
C GLU A 134 -8.66 15.48 -0.86
N GLU A 135 -9.24 14.65 0.01
CA GLU A 135 -10.64 14.24 -0.07
C GLU A 135 -11.60 15.42 0.15
N ALA A 136 -11.37 16.22 1.19
CA ALA A 136 -12.16 17.43 1.45
C ALA A 136 -12.12 18.40 0.26
N ALA A 137 -10.94 18.60 -0.32
CA ALA A 137 -10.78 19.43 -1.51
C ALA A 137 -11.51 18.85 -2.73
N ALA A 138 -11.44 17.53 -2.95
CA ALA A 138 -12.15 16.86 -4.04
C ALA A 138 -13.68 16.98 -3.88
N ASN A 139 -14.19 16.81 -2.66
CA ASN A 139 -15.60 16.96 -2.31
C ASN A 139 -16.09 18.39 -2.53
N ALA A 140 -15.34 19.40 -2.06
CA ALA A 140 -15.67 20.81 -2.28
C ALA A 140 -15.69 21.16 -3.78
N ARG A 141 -14.75 20.64 -4.57
CA ARG A 141 -14.74 20.81 -6.03
C ARG A 141 -15.99 20.21 -6.68
N GLN A 142 -16.41 19.03 -6.25
CA GLN A 142 -17.60 18.35 -6.78
C GLN A 142 -18.86 19.15 -6.46
N GLN A 143 -19.03 19.59 -5.22
CA GLN A 143 -20.15 20.43 -4.79
C GLN A 143 -20.22 21.75 -5.59
N ALA A 144 -19.07 22.36 -5.88
CA ALA A 144 -18.98 23.55 -6.73
C ALA A 144 -19.15 23.28 -8.24
N GLY A 145 -19.38 22.02 -8.66
CA GLY A 145 -19.51 21.65 -10.07
C GLY A 145 -18.22 21.82 -10.90
N ARG A 146 -17.05 21.86 -10.25
CA ARG A 146 -15.75 22.15 -10.90
C ARG A 146 -15.08 20.86 -11.39
N LYS A 147 -15.06 20.67 -12.72
CA LYS A 147 -14.40 19.50 -13.35
C LYS A 147 -12.90 19.43 -13.03
N LEU A 148 -12.32 18.23 -12.91
CA LEU A 148 -10.90 18.03 -12.54
C LEU A 148 -9.90 18.81 -13.41
N ARG A 149 -10.14 18.90 -14.72
CA ARG A 149 -9.26 19.61 -15.66
C ARG A 149 -9.11 21.11 -15.41
N TRP A 150 -9.97 21.72 -14.59
CA TRP A 150 -9.91 23.14 -14.29
C TRP A 150 -9.07 23.37 -13.03
N PRO A 151 -7.94 24.09 -13.13
CA PRO A 151 -7.10 24.38 -11.98
C PRO A 151 -7.87 25.14 -10.89
N VAL A 152 -7.58 24.80 -9.64
CA VAL A 152 -8.08 25.55 -8.47
C VAL A 152 -6.89 26.36 -7.95
N PRO A 153 -6.91 27.70 -8.04
CA PRO A 153 -5.76 28.53 -7.71
C PRO A 153 -5.49 28.64 -6.20
N ARG A 154 -6.48 28.32 -5.36
CA ARG A 154 -6.35 28.35 -3.91
C ARG A 154 -7.32 27.37 -3.26
N VAL A 155 -6.81 26.56 -2.34
CA VAL A 155 -7.59 25.77 -1.38
C VAL A 155 -7.34 26.38 0.01
N VAL A 156 -8.39 26.54 0.80
CA VAL A 156 -8.29 27.02 2.19
C VAL A 156 -8.82 25.91 3.07
N VAL A 157 -7.95 25.40 3.94
CA VAL A 157 -8.29 24.40 4.96
C VAL A 157 -8.36 25.13 6.29
N GLU A 158 -9.51 25.06 6.95
CA GLU A 158 -9.68 25.53 8.32
C GLU A 158 -9.53 24.29 9.21
N THR A 159 -8.49 24.32 10.07
CA THR A 159 -8.12 23.22 10.98
C THR A 159 -8.58 23.54 12.39
#